data_AF-A0A0L6V3J2-F1
#
_entry.id   AF-A0A0L6V3J2-F1
#
_cell.length_a   1.000
_cell.length_b   1.000
_cell.length_c   1.000
_cell.angle_alpha   90.00
_cell.angle_beta   90.00
_cell.angle_gamma   90.00
#
_symmetry.space_group_name_H-M   'P 1'
#
loop_
_entity.id
_entity.type
_entity.pdbx_description
1 polymer ?
#
loop_
_entity_poly.entity_id
_entity_poly.type
_entity_poly.pdbx_seq_one_letter_code
_entity_poly.pdbx_strand_id
1 'polypeptide(L)'
;MCSTNAVLLRARYATSASPSFQVPKTEREVADMLAKAGSGEERKKIFEALLGVQEVAAKVPPKARGPAGVHLIPIGRTKLTTDQTGVEVHHSPFEYLSQTYQNTLTALENIPPSTVYRQAVHSVTQNNLQIINKYLSAAAPGESANAVEDRVRAAEKELGVDLIEKAVEQADDEHQLVLKMIEFKAWEELEEKPVAGQWDYFEVPSSTSYPRN
;
A
#
# COMPACT_ATOMS: atom_id res chain seq x y z
N MET A 1 -35.36 -67.12 24.56
CA MET A 1 -34.11 -67.16 25.34
C MET A 1 -32.97 -67.50 24.39
N CYS A 2 -31.86 -66.75 24.51
CA CYS A 2 -30.57 -66.93 23.82
C CYS A 2 -30.58 -66.75 22.29
N SER A 3 -29.55 -66.25 21.63
CA SER A 3 -28.32 -65.53 21.98
C SER A 3 -27.64 -65.38 20.61
N THR A 4 -27.48 -64.18 20.08
CA THR A 4 -26.68 -63.99 18.86
C THR A 4 -25.43 -63.20 19.22
N ASN A 5 -24.33 -63.94 19.34
CA ASN A 5 -22.98 -63.46 19.53
C ASN A 5 -22.59 -62.46 18.44
N ALA A 6 -22.22 -61.25 18.85
CA ALA A 6 -21.60 -60.25 17.99
C ALA A 6 -20.11 -60.58 17.80
N VAL A 7 -19.70 -60.88 16.57
CA VAL A 7 -18.29 -60.98 16.19
C VAL A 7 -17.82 -59.58 15.79
N LEU A 8 -16.95 -58.99 16.62
CA LEU A 8 -16.28 -57.72 16.36
C LEU A 8 -15.25 -57.88 15.24
N LEU A 9 -15.58 -57.43 14.03
CA LEU A 9 -14.60 -57.17 12.98
C LEU A 9 -14.01 -55.76 13.17
N ARG A 10 -12.81 -55.72 13.74
CA ARG A 10 -12.01 -54.49 13.93
C ARG A 10 -11.52 -53.99 12.57
N ALA A 11 -12.09 -52.89 12.09
CA ALA A 11 -11.56 -52.19 10.92
C ALA A 11 -10.14 -51.69 11.23
N ARG A 12 -9.15 -52.18 10.47
CA ARG A 12 -7.81 -51.58 10.46
C ARG A 12 -7.91 -50.30 9.63
N TYR A 13 -7.73 -49.15 10.26
CA TYR A 13 -7.50 -47.89 9.58
C TYR A 13 -6.14 -47.98 8.88
N ALA A 14 -6.15 -48.04 7.54
CA ALA A 14 -4.95 -47.81 6.75
C ALA A 14 -4.58 -46.33 6.88
N THR A 15 -3.50 -46.04 7.59
CA THR A 15 -2.85 -44.73 7.53
C THR A 15 -2.20 -44.58 6.16
N SER A 16 -2.92 -44.04 5.18
CA SER A 16 -2.29 -43.55 3.96
C SER A 16 -1.60 -42.23 4.31
N ALA A 17 -0.28 -42.28 4.52
CA ALA A 17 0.52 -41.08 4.52
C ALA A 17 0.40 -40.44 3.13
N SER A 18 -0.26 -39.27 3.05
CA SER A 18 -0.31 -38.50 1.81
C SER A 18 1.13 -38.14 1.41
N PRO A 19 1.57 -38.46 0.18
CA PRO A 19 2.91 -38.10 -0.25
C PRO A 19 3.01 -36.58 -0.30
N SER A 20 4.04 -36.03 0.36
CA SER A 20 4.38 -34.62 0.24
C SER A 20 4.68 -34.30 -1.22
N PHE A 21 3.97 -33.32 -1.78
CA PHE A 21 4.16 -32.87 -3.15
C PHE A 21 5.51 -32.14 -3.25
N GLN A 22 6.49 -32.77 -3.89
CA GLN A 22 7.78 -32.15 -4.17
C GLN A 22 7.69 -31.35 -5.47
N VAL A 23 8.15 -30.10 -5.45
CA VAL A 23 8.13 -29.22 -6.62
C VAL A 23 9.12 -29.76 -7.67
N PRO A 24 8.68 -30.04 -8.91
CA PRO A 24 9.55 -30.54 -9.97
C PRO A 24 10.56 -29.47 -10.37
N LYS A 25 11.80 -29.89 -10.67
CA LYS A 25 12.90 -28.97 -10.99
C LYS A 25 13.13 -28.85 -12.49
N THR A 26 12.57 -29.76 -13.28
CA THR A 26 12.78 -29.82 -14.74
C THR A 26 11.47 -30.00 -15.49
N GLU A 27 11.41 -29.49 -16.73
CA GLU A 27 10.22 -29.55 -17.58
C GLU A 27 9.77 -30.99 -17.90
N ARG A 28 10.72 -31.93 -17.96
CA ARG A 28 10.42 -33.35 -18.18
C ARG A 28 9.63 -33.96 -17.02
N GLU A 29 9.99 -33.62 -15.79
CA GLU A 29 9.26 -34.07 -14.59
C GLU A 29 7.84 -33.48 -14.56
N VAL A 30 7.68 -32.22 -14.98
CA VAL A 30 6.36 -31.57 -15.08
C VAL A 30 5.47 -32.31 -16.09
N ALA A 31 6.01 -32.68 -17.26
CA ALA A 31 5.28 -33.42 -18.28
C ALA A 31 4.84 -34.81 -17.78
N ASP A 32 5.73 -35.52 -17.09
CA ASP A 32 5.42 -36.83 -16.51
C ASP A 32 4.35 -36.72 -15.41
N MET A 33 4.39 -35.67 -14.58
CA MET A 33 3.37 -35.41 -13.56
C MET A 33 2.02 -35.05 -14.16
N LEU A 34 1.98 -34.29 -15.25
CA LEU A 34 0.76 -33.95 -15.98
C LEU A 34 0.15 -35.16 -16.72
N ALA A 35 1.01 -36.03 -17.26
CA ALA A 35 0.58 -37.28 -17.88
C ALA A 35 0.01 -38.27 -16.86
N LYS A 36 0.58 -38.29 -15.64
CA LYS A 36 0.12 -39.12 -14.53
C LYS A 36 -1.13 -38.56 -13.82
N ALA A 37 -1.36 -37.25 -13.90
CA ALA A 37 -2.56 -36.61 -13.37
C ALA A 37 -3.80 -37.00 -14.18
N GLY A 38 -4.68 -37.77 -13.54
CA GLY A 38 -5.90 -38.32 -14.14
C GLY A 38 -7.08 -37.34 -14.13
N SER A 39 -7.03 -36.30 -13.30
CA SER A 39 -8.09 -35.29 -13.17
C SER A 39 -7.61 -33.88 -13.52
N GLY A 40 -8.53 -33.04 -14.01
CA GLY A 40 -8.24 -31.64 -14.34
C GLY A 40 -7.86 -30.80 -13.10
N GLU A 41 -8.33 -31.18 -11.92
CA GLU A 41 -8.02 -30.48 -10.66
C GLU A 41 -6.58 -30.74 -10.19
N GLU A 42 -6.07 -31.96 -10.36
CA GLU A 42 -4.67 -32.29 -10.09
C GLU A 42 -3.73 -31.52 -11.02
N ARG A 43 -4.09 -31.40 -12.30
CA ARG A 43 -3.33 -30.60 -13.27
C ARG A 43 -3.30 -29.12 -12.90
N LYS A 44 -4.43 -28.58 -12.43
CA LYS A 44 -4.51 -27.19 -11.92
C LYS A 44 -3.59 -26.97 -10.73
N LYS A 45 -3.57 -27.90 -9.75
CA LYS A 45 -2.68 -27.80 -8.58
C LYS A 45 -1.19 -27.86 -8.96
N ILE A 46 -0.83 -28.71 -9.93
CA ILE A 46 0.54 -28.76 -10.46
C ILE A 46 0.91 -27.42 -11.12
N PHE A 47 -0.02 -26.86 -11.91
CA PHE A 47 0.19 -25.60 -12.62
C PHE A 47 0.30 -24.41 -11.66
N GLU A 48 -0.54 -24.36 -10.63
CA GLU A 48 -0.55 -23.33 -9.58
C GLU A 48 0.74 -23.37 -8.74
N ALA A 49 1.24 -24.57 -8.42
CA ALA A 49 2.52 -24.73 -7.73
C ALA A 49 3.73 -24.33 -8.59
N LEU A 50 3.67 -24.54 -9.93
CA LEU A 50 4.75 -24.19 -10.86
C LEU A 50 4.80 -22.70 -11.17
N LEU A 51 3.63 -22.06 -11.28
CA LEU A 51 3.51 -20.64 -11.58
C LEU A 51 4.10 -19.76 -10.48
N GLY A 52 4.40 -20.32 -9.31
CA GLY A 52 5.07 -19.59 -8.24
C GLY A 52 4.38 -18.26 -8.00
N VAL A 53 3.06 -18.22 -8.12
CA VAL A 53 2.28 -17.08 -7.68
C VAL A 53 2.41 -17.14 -6.17
N GLN A 54 3.47 -16.52 -5.67
CA GLN A 54 3.28 -15.64 -4.54
C GLN A 54 2.02 -14.87 -4.91
N GLU A 55 0.92 -15.24 -4.26
CA GLU A 55 -0.02 -14.22 -3.87
C GLU A 55 0.87 -13.20 -3.16
N VAL A 56 1.36 -12.21 -3.91
CA VAL A 56 1.57 -10.89 -3.38
C VAL A 56 0.15 -10.49 -3.04
N ALA A 57 -0.30 -10.99 -1.89
CA ALA A 57 -1.37 -10.40 -1.13
C ALA A 57 -0.99 -8.93 -1.17
N ALA A 58 -1.72 -8.17 -1.98
CA ALA A 58 -1.58 -6.74 -2.02
C ALA A 58 -1.65 -6.35 -0.55
N LYS A 59 -0.51 -5.93 0.01
CA LYS A 59 -0.42 -5.63 1.44
C LYS A 59 -1.22 -4.37 1.78
N VAL A 60 -1.82 -3.76 0.75
CA VAL A 60 -2.94 -2.85 0.83
C VAL A 60 -4.23 -3.67 0.71
N PRO A 61 -5.04 -3.80 1.77
CA PRO A 61 -6.35 -4.44 1.67
C PRO A 61 -7.16 -3.76 0.56
N PRO A 62 -7.94 -4.50 -0.27
CA PRO A 62 -8.84 -3.87 -1.22
C PRO A 62 -9.77 -2.94 -0.44
N LYS A 63 -9.66 -1.64 -0.69
CA LYS A 63 -10.50 -0.61 -0.07
C LYS A 63 -11.96 -1.02 -0.31
N ALA A 64 -12.71 -1.20 0.79
CA ALA A 64 -13.99 -1.89 0.78
C ALA A 64 -14.96 -1.28 -0.25
N ARG A 65 -15.12 -1.93 -1.41
CA ARG A 65 -16.18 -1.63 -2.36
C ARG A 65 -17.45 -2.31 -1.88
N GLY A 66 -18.48 -1.52 -1.59
CA GLY A 66 -19.81 -2.06 -1.34
C GLY A 66 -20.30 -2.90 -2.53
N PRO A 67 -21.26 -3.82 -2.32
CA PRO A 67 -21.65 -4.86 -3.28
C PRO A 67 -22.28 -4.37 -4.60
N ALA A 68 -22.33 -3.05 -4.87
CA ALA A 68 -22.98 -2.47 -6.04
C ALA A 68 -22.25 -1.27 -6.66
N GLY A 69 -20.99 -1.00 -6.31
CA GLY A 69 -20.32 0.23 -6.77
C GLY A 69 -20.98 1.53 -6.28
N VAL A 70 -21.97 1.43 -5.39
CA VAL A 70 -22.54 2.54 -4.64
C VAL A 70 -21.52 2.88 -3.57
N HIS A 71 -20.93 4.06 -3.70
CA HIS A 71 -20.16 4.69 -2.64
C HIS A 71 -21.05 4.67 -1.39
N LEU A 72 -20.72 3.81 -0.42
CA LEU A 72 -21.42 3.80 0.87
C LEU A 72 -21.23 5.23 1.39
N ILE A 73 -22.29 6.02 1.51
CA ILE A 73 -22.23 7.34 2.13
C ILE A 73 -22.28 7.08 3.64
N PRO A 74 -21.19 7.22 4.42
CA PRO A 74 -21.25 6.97 5.84
C PRO A 74 -21.28 8.31 6.57
N ILE A 75 -22.19 8.37 7.53
CA ILE A 75 -22.40 9.38 8.58
C ILE A 75 -21.67 10.73 8.33
N GLY A 76 -22.34 11.64 7.61
CA GLY A 76 -22.03 13.07 7.62
C GLY A 76 -21.47 13.67 6.33
N ARG A 77 -20.87 12.89 5.42
CA ARG A 77 -20.41 13.38 4.10
C ARG A 77 -21.58 13.42 3.11
N THR A 78 -21.69 14.49 2.32
CA THR A 78 -22.71 14.60 1.23
C THR A 78 -22.10 14.47 -0.16
N LYS A 79 -20.78 14.65 -0.28
CA LYS A 79 -20.06 14.57 -1.56
C LYS A 79 -20.11 13.15 -2.14
N LEU A 80 -20.62 13.01 -3.36
CA LEU A 80 -20.73 11.73 -4.07
C LEU A 80 -19.46 11.36 -4.85
N THR A 81 -18.81 12.36 -5.48
CA THR A 81 -17.64 12.19 -6.33
C THR A 81 -16.63 13.32 -6.10
N THR A 82 -15.35 13.06 -6.34
CA THR A 82 -14.23 14.01 -6.16
C THR A 82 -13.89 14.83 -7.39
N ASP A 83 -14.54 14.57 -8.54
CA ASP A 83 -14.20 15.13 -9.86
C ASP A 83 -12.77 14.79 -10.35
N GLN A 84 -12.12 13.82 -9.72
CA GLN A 84 -10.83 13.30 -10.12
C GLN A 84 -10.93 11.79 -10.36
N THR A 85 -10.43 11.33 -11.50
CA THR A 85 -10.46 9.91 -11.86
C THR A 85 -9.58 9.10 -10.91
N GLY A 86 -10.13 8.00 -10.38
CA GLY A 86 -9.40 7.10 -9.48
C GLY A 86 -9.35 7.53 -8.01
N VAL A 87 -9.90 8.70 -7.66
CA VAL A 87 -9.91 9.20 -6.28
C VAL A 87 -11.31 9.03 -5.70
N GLU A 88 -11.50 8.03 -4.84
CA GLU A 88 -12.79 7.77 -4.19
C GLU A 88 -12.94 8.67 -2.95
N VAL A 89 -14.15 9.23 -2.73
CA VAL A 89 -14.45 10.10 -1.57
C VAL A 89 -14.12 9.36 -0.27
N HIS A 90 -13.44 10.02 0.67
CA HIS A 90 -13.12 9.37 1.94
C HIS A 90 -14.21 9.62 2.97
N HIS A 91 -14.58 8.58 3.71
CA HIS A 91 -15.67 8.62 4.69
C HIS A 91 -15.32 9.42 5.95
N SER A 92 -14.13 9.17 6.52
CA SER A 92 -13.64 9.82 7.74
C SER A 92 -12.18 10.29 7.58
N PRO A 93 -11.93 11.31 6.73
CA PRO A 93 -10.56 11.69 6.36
C PRO A 93 -9.73 12.21 7.55
N PHE A 94 -10.35 12.92 8.50
CA PHE A 94 -9.63 13.51 9.64
C PHE A 94 -9.00 12.47 10.57
N GLU A 95 -9.76 11.45 10.96
CA GLU A 95 -9.26 10.37 11.82
C GLU A 95 -8.15 9.59 11.14
N TYR A 96 -8.35 9.26 9.86
CA TYR A 96 -7.34 8.55 9.07
C TYR A 96 -6.04 9.36 8.95
N LEU A 97 -6.14 10.64 8.59
CA LEU A 97 -4.98 11.52 8.49
C LEU A 97 -4.25 11.65 9.83
N SER A 98 -4.98 11.79 10.94
CA SER A 98 -4.37 11.86 12.28
C SER A 98 -3.56 10.60 12.57
N GLN A 99 -4.13 9.42 12.28
CA GLN A 99 -3.44 8.15 12.46
C GLN A 99 -2.21 8.03 11.55
N THR A 100 -2.33 8.31 10.24
CA THR A 100 -1.21 8.22 9.29
C THR A 100 -0.08 9.18 9.64
N TYR A 101 -0.39 10.41 10.06
CA TYR A 101 0.63 11.37 10.50
C TYR A 101 1.33 10.93 11.79
N GLN A 102 0.59 10.41 12.77
CA GLN A 102 1.22 9.84 13.98
C GLN A 102 2.14 8.67 13.63
N ASN A 103 1.68 7.74 12.78
CA ASN A 103 2.50 6.62 12.31
C ASN A 103 3.77 7.10 11.59
N THR A 104 3.67 8.17 10.80
CA THR A 104 4.80 8.78 10.11
C THR A 104 5.80 9.40 11.09
N LEU A 105 5.33 10.13 12.09
CA LEU A 105 6.19 10.69 13.15
C LEU A 105 6.91 9.58 13.92
N THR A 106 6.23 8.48 14.26
CA THR A 106 6.86 7.31 14.90
C THR A 106 7.88 6.65 13.97
N ALA A 107 7.57 6.49 12.69
CA ALA A 107 8.52 5.91 11.74
C ALA A 107 9.79 6.77 11.58
N LEU A 108 9.65 8.10 11.59
CA LEU A 108 10.76 9.05 11.53
C LEU A 108 11.73 8.97 12.73
N GLU A 109 11.34 8.36 13.85
CA GLU A 109 12.25 8.17 15.00
C GLU A 109 13.42 7.23 14.66
N ASN A 110 13.25 6.36 13.65
CA ASN A 110 14.31 5.47 13.16
C ASN A 110 15.37 6.20 12.30
N ILE A 111 15.14 7.47 11.94
CA ILE A 111 16.05 8.27 11.14
C ILE A 111 16.82 9.25 12.07
N PRO A 112 18.13 9.48 11.87
CA PRO A 112 18.88 10.42 12.71
C PRO A 112 18.32 11.87 12.68
N PRO A 113 18.27 12.61 13.82
CA PRO A 113 17.79 13.99 13.90
C PRO A 113 18.58 15.01 13.08
N SER A 114 19.84 14.72 12.77
CA SER A 114 20.71 15.57 11.97
C SER A 114 20.29 15.64 10.49
N THR A 115 19.48 14.69 10.04
CA THR A 115 19.09 14.57 8.64
C THR A 115 18.12 15.68 8.23
N VAL A 116 18.44 16.40 7.15
CA VAL A 116 17.57 17.45 6.59
C VAL A 116 16.19 16.91 6.21
N TYR A 117 16.13 15.72 5.60
CA TYR A 117 14.87 15.04 5.27
C TYR A 117 13.97 14.86 6.50
N ARG A 118 14.52 14.31 7.60
CA ARG A 118 13.74 14.12 8.84
C ARG A 118 13.20 15.44 9.38
N GLN A 119 14.01 16.49 9.40
CA GLN A 119 13.61 17.82 9.91
C GLN A 119 12.48 18.42 9.07
N ALA A 120 12.61 18.35 7.74
CA ALA A 120 11.60 18.82 6.81
C ALA A 120 10.27 18.08 7.01
N VAL A 121 10.28 16.75 6.92
CA VAL A 121 9.06 15.92 7.05
C VAL A 121 8.43 16.06 8.42
N HIS A 122 9.22 16.09 9.50
CA HIS A 122 8.72 16.29 10.85
C HIS A 122 7.98 17.64 10.98
N SER A 123 8.58 18.74 10.49
CA SER A 123 7.94 20.06 10.57
C SER A 123 6.63 20.15 9.80
N VAL A 124 6.60 19.60 8.57
CA VAL A 124 5.39 19.58 7.72
C VAL A 124 4.32 18.70 8.34
N THR A 125 4.68 17.49 8.76
CA THR A 125 3.75 16.53 9.36
C THR A 125 3.17 17.06 10.66
N GLN A 126 3.99 17.68 11.51
CA GLN A 126 3.53 18.27 12.77
C GLN A 126 2.55 19.44 12.53
N ASN A 127 2.83 20.30 11.56
CA ASN A 127 1.92 21.39 11.18
C ASN A 127 0.57 20.83 10.67
N ASN A 128 0.62 19.88 9.73
CA ASN A 128 -0.58 19.26 9.19
C ASN A 128 -1.39 18.54 10.28
N LEU A 129 -0.73 17.82 11.18
CA LEU A 129 -1.36 17.15 12.33
C LEU A 129 -2.06 18.18 13.24
N GLN A 130 -1.43 19.32 13.54
CA GLN A 130 -2.07 20.38 14.34
C GLN A 130 -3.35 20.92 13.68
N ILE A 131 -3.30 21.15 12.36
CA ILE A 131 -4.47 21.60 11.59
C ILE A 131 -5.57 20.53 11.64
N ILE A 132 -5.24 19.25 11.43
CA ILE A 132 -6.22 18.16 11.49
C ILE A 132 -6.83 18.01 12.88
N ASN A 133 -6.03 18.05 13.95
CA ASN A 133 -6.52 17.94 15.32
C ASN A 133 -7.48 19.08 15.70
N LYS A 134 -7.22 20.30 15.21
CA LYS A 134 -8.13 21.43 15.37
C LYS A 134 -9.52 21.12 14.79
N TYR A 135 -9.59 20.63 13.56
CA TYR A 135 -10.87 20.29 12.94
C TYR A 135 -11.50 19.00 13.47
N LEU A 136 -10.68 18.06 13.97
CA LEU A 136 -11.16 16.85 14.61
C LEU A 136 -11.85 17.17 15.94
N SER A 137 -11.22 17.99 16.79
CA SER A 137 -11.79 18.42 18.07
C SER A 137 -13.02 19.33 17.92
N ALA A 138 -13.15 20.03 16.79
CA ALA A 138 -14.32 20.81 16.44
C ALA A 138 -15.56 19.96 16.06
N ALA A 139 -15.42 18.63 15.92
CA ALA A 139 -16.52 17.75 15.57
C ALA A 139 -17.58 17.69 16.69
N ALA A 140 -18.81 18.11 16.40
CA ALA A 140 -19.94 17.94 17.31
C ALA A 140 -20.69 16.63 17.03
N PRO A 141 -21.13 15.87 18.07
CA PRO A 141 -21.96 14.70 17.87
C PRO A 141 -23.32 15.11 17.29
N GLY A 142 -23.69 14.53 16.14
CA GLY A 142 -24.94 14.86 15.44
C GLY A 142 -24.86 16.10 14.55
N GLU A 143 -23.65 16.51 14.14
CA GLU A 143 -23.43 17.59 13.19
C GLU A 143 -24.21 17.37 11.87
N SER A 144 -24.81 18.45 11.35
CA SER A 144 -25.52 18.40 10.06
C SER A 144 -24.55 18.11 8.91
N ALA A 145 -25.01 17.42 7.88
CA ALA A 145 -24.14 17.00 6.78
C ALA A 145 -23.48 18.18 6.04
N ASN A 146 -24.17 19.33 5.95
CA ASN A 146 -23.60 20.54 5.35
C ASN A 146 -22.46 21.14 6.20
N ALA A 147 -22.59 21.10 7.53
CA ALA A 147 -21.56 21.62 8.43
C ALA A 147 -20.27 20.77 8.38
N VAL A 148 -20.40 19.45 8.20
CA VAL A 148 -19.26 18.56 7.95
C VAL A 148 -18.52 18.95 6.66
N GLU A 149 -19.24 19.23 5.57
CA GLU A 149 -18.63 19.68 4.31
C GLU A 149 -17.95 21.05 4.44
N ASP A 150 -18.57 22.00 5.15
CA ASP A 150 -17.97 23.31 5.41
C ASP A 150 -16.69 23.18 6.24
N ARG A 151 -16.67 22.26 7.21
CA ARG A 151 -15.49 21.93 7.99
C ARG A 151 -14.37 21.30 7.16
N VAL A 152 -14.71 20.38 6.25
CA VAL A 152 -13.75 19.82 5.28
C VAL A 152 -13.18 20.91 4.38
N ARG A 153 -14.02 21.80 3.85
CA ARG A 153 -13.57 22.92 3.00
C ARG A 153 -12.67 23.90 3.74
N ALA A 154 -12.96 24.18 5.02
CA ALA A 154 -12.12 25.01 5.86
C ALA A 154 -10.74 24.36 6.09
N ALA A 155 -10.72 23.04 6.33
CA ALA A 155 -9.48 22.28 6.47
C ALA A 155 -8.65 22.24 5.18
N GLU A 156 -9.28 22.02 4.03
CA GLU A 156 -8.64 22.07 2.69
C GLU A 156 -7.93 23.40 2.46
N LYS A 157 -8.62 24.52 2.78
CA LYS A 157 -8.04 25.86 2.67
C LYS A 157 -6.85 26.09 3.60
N GLU A 158 -6.89 25.58 4.83
CA GLU A 158 -5.81 25.76 5.80
C GLU A 158 -4.60 24.87 5.49
N LEU A 159 -4.83 23.65 4.98
CA LEU A 159 -3.79 22.75 4.49
C LEU A 159 -3.19 23.18 3.14
N GLY A 160 -3.88 24.05 2.40
CA GLY A 160 -3.44 24.49 1.07
C GLY A 160 -3.59 23.40 0.00
N VAL A 161 -4.58 22.52 0.15
CA VAL A 161 -4.90 21.44 -0.80
C VAL A 161 -6.29 21.68 -1.40
N ASP A 162 -6.46 21.32 -2.68
CA ASP A 162 -7.75 21.46 -3.35
C ASP A 162 -8.78 20.40 -2.88
N LEU A 163 -8.29 19.25 -2.42
CA LEU A 163 -9.11 18.09 -2.05
C LEU A 163 -8.50 17.32 -0.88
N ILE A 164 -9.29 17.06 0.16
CA ILE A 164 -8.80 16.35 1.36
C ILE A 164 -8.35 14.91 1.06
N GLU A 165 -8.97 14.24 0.09
CA GLU A 165 -8.56 12.90 -0.35
C GLU A 165 -7.15 12.89 -0.97
N LYS A 166 -6.71 14.00 -1.58
CA LYS A 166 -5.33 14.12 -2.07
C LYS A 166 -4.31 14.25 -0.94
N ALA A 167 -4.69 14.92 0.15
CA ALA A 167 -3.87 14.96 1.35
C ALA A 167 -3.74 13.56 1.98
N VAL A 168 -4.78 12.73 1.91
CA VAL A 168 -4.74 11.33 2.35
C VAL A 168 -3.74 10.52 1.52
N GLU A 169 -3.83 10.60 0.19
CA GLU A 169 -2.87 9.93 -0.71
C GLU A 169 -1.44 10.41 -0.45
N GLN A 170 -1.22 11.72 -0.31
CA GLN A 170 0.09 12.29 -0.01
C GLN A 170 0.64 11.81 1.34
N ALA A 171 -0.20 11.72 2.38
CA ALA A 171 0.22 11.22 3.69
C ALA A 171 0.62 9.75 3.64
N ASP A 172 -0.12 8.93 2.89
CA ASP A 172 0.21 7.52 2.69
C ASP A 172 1.51 7.37 1.88
N ASP A 173 1.68 8.14 0.81
CA ASP A 173 2.90 8.15 -0.01
C ASP A 173 4.12 8.57 0.82
N GLU A 174 3.99 9.60 1.66
CA GLU A 174 5.07 10.03 2.55
C GLU A 174 5.38 8.95 3.59
N HIS A 175 4.38 8.29 4.17
CA HIS A 175 4.60 7.20 5.11
C HIS A 175 5.37 6.04 4.44
N GLN A 176 4.99 5.65 3.22
CA GLN A 176 5.71 4.63 2.46
C GLN A 176 7.12 5.08 2.07
N LEU A 177 7.29 6.36 1.73
CA LEU A 177 8.60 6.94 1.44
C LEU A 177 9.51 6.86 2.67
N VAL A 178 9.02 7.21 3.86
CA VAL A 178 9.79 7.11 5.11
C VAL A 178 10.26 5.67 5.35
N LEU A 179 9.39 4.67 5.15
CA LEU A 179 9.78 3.26 5.28
C LEU A 179 10.91 2.88 4.31
N LYS A 180 10.86 3.35 3.07
CA LYS A 180 11.93 3.13 2.08
C LYS A 180 13.20 3.91 2.42
N MET A 181 13.08 5.13 2.93
CA MET A 181 14.23 5.93 3.34
C MET A 181 14.99 5.27 4.48
N ILE A 182 14.30 4.55 5.37
CA ILE A 182 14.92 3.71 6.42
C ILE A 182 15.76 2.59 5.81
N GLU A 183 15.29 1.96 4.73
CA GLU A 183 16.03 0.93 4.00
C GLU A 183 17.21 1.49 3.21
N PHE A 184 17.00 2.60 2.48
CA PHE A 184 17.99 3.19 1.58
C PHE A 184 19.08 4.00 2.28
N LYS A 185 18.80 4.49 3.50
CA LYS A 185 19.74 5.30 4.30
C LYS A 185 20.41 6.43 3.52
N ALA A 186 19.63 7.15 2.71
CA ALA A 186 20.12 8.21 1.83
C ALA A 186 20.77 9.42 2.54
N TRP A 187 20.84 9.40 3.87
CA TRP A 187 21.57 10.38 4.69
C TRP A 187 23.03 9.99 4.95
N GLU A 188 23.47 8.81 4.53
CA GLU A 188 24.87 8.40 4.58
C GLU A 188 25.69 9.15 3.50
N GLU A 189 27.01 9.09 3.61
CA GLU A 189 27.89 9.70 2.62
C GLU A 189 27.71 9.03 1.25
N LEU A 190 27.97 9.79 0.19
CA LEU A 190 27.85 9.32 -1.19
C LEU A 190 28.71 8.07 -1.42
N GLU A 191 28.08 6.98 -1.89
CA GLU A 191 28.77 5.71 -2.16
C GLU A 191 29.89 5.87 -3.21
N GLU A 192 29.62 6.61 -4.29
CA GLU A 192 30.58 6.85 -5.37
C GLU A 192 30.67 8.34 -5.73
N LYS A 193 31.87 8.91 -5.60
CA LYS A 193 32.14 10.27 -6.06
C LYS A 193 32.18 10.31 -7.59
N PRO A 194 31.65 11.39 -8.22
CA PRO A 194 31.68 11.50 -9.67
C PRO A 194 33.12 11.56 -10.19
N VAL A 195 33.32 11.00 -11.39
CA VAL A 195 34.59 11.15 -12.12
C VAL A 195 34.78 12.62 -12.51
N ALA A 196 36.03 13.09 -12.49
CA ALA A 196 36.36 14.44 -12.94
C ALA A 196 35.89 14.64 -14.40
N GLY A 197 35.16 15.74 -14.65
CA GLY A 197 34.57 16.03 -15.96
C GLY A 197 33.18 15.42 -16.23
N GLN A 198 32.62 14.58 -15.34
CA GLN A 198 31.30 13.98 -15.54
C GLN A 198 30.16 15.01 -15.60
N TRP A 199 30.29 16.09 -14.83
CA TRP A 199 29.30 17.17 -14.73
C TRP A 199 29.73 18.44 -15.48
N ASP A 200 30.82 18.37 -16.25
CA ASP A 200 31.22 19.47 -17.13
C ASP A 200 30.30 19.45 -18.36
N TYR A 201 29.53 20.52 -18.52
CA TYR A 201 28.59 20.64 -19.64
C TYR A 201 29.30 21.06 -20.93
N PHE A 202 28.64 20.88 -22.07
CA PHE A 202 29.17 21.33 -23.35
C PHE A 202 29.24 22.87 -23.40
N GLU A 203 30.44 23.41 -23.39
CA GLU A 203 30.66 24.83 -23.70
C GLU A 203 30.54 25.05 -25.21
N VAL A 204 29.64 25.94 -25.63
CA VAL A 204 29.61 26.41 -27.02
C VAL A 204 30.61 27.57 -27.13
N PRO A 205 31.75 27.41 -27.82
CA PRO A 205 32.69 28.51 -27.98
C PRO A 205 32.02 29.64 -28.78
N SER A 206 32.29 30.89 -28.41
CA SER A 206 31.75 32.12 -29.05
C SER A 206 32.10 32.30 -30.54
N SER A 207 32.80 31.33 -31.14
CA SER A 207 33.25 31.33 -32.53
C SER A 207 32.17 30.96 -33.57
N THR A 208 30.94 30.62 -33.17
CA THR A 208 29.87 30.27 -34.14
C THR A 208 29.10 31.47 -34.69
N SER A 209 29.55 32.71 -34.48
CA SER A 209 29.02 33.85 -35.23
C SER A 209 29.42 33.69 -36.70
N TYR A 210 28.45 33.39 -37.56
CA TYR A 210 28.64 33.39 -39.01
C TYR A 210 29.26 34.72 -39.47
N PRO A 211 30.19 34.71 -40.45
CA PRO A 211 30.73 35.96 -41.00
C PRO A 211 29.56 36.80 -41.54
N ARG A 212 29.44 38.02 -41.03
CA ARG A 212 28.48 39.01 -41.51
C ARG A 212 28.95 39.49 -42.88
N ASN A 213 28.22 39.12 -43.93
CA ASN A 213 28.37 39.71 -45.28
C ASN A 213 27.90 41.17 -45.30
#